data_AF-A0A3L7VII3-F1
#
_entry.id   AF-A0A3L7VII3-F1
#
_cell.length_a   1.000
_cell.length_b   1.000
_cell.length_c   1.000
_cell.angle_alpha   90.00
_cell.angle_beta   90.00
_cell.angle_gamma   90.00
#
_symmetry.space_group_name_H-M   'P 1'
#
loop_
_entity.id
_entity.type
_entity.pdbx_description
1 polymer ?
#
loop_
_entity_poly.entity_id
_entity_poly.type
_entity_poly.pdbx_seq_one_letter_code
_entity_poly.pdbx_strand_id
1 'polypeptide(L)'
;MQKELGPKGFIAISVHLLTPIDKEEGLEKAKKKAESFLAKLEPSDMIHVWLDEPDDLWMKKFGINGYPARFVFNRSNKVAKMFPPEEEDAKAIETLVRGLVSGT
;
A
#
# COMPACT_ATOMS: atom_id res chain seq x y z
N MET A 1 -6.91 9.05 -6.34
CA MET A 1 -7.91 8.71 -5.29
C MET A 1 -7.76 9.56 -4.02
N GLN A 2 -6.58 9.66 -3.39
CA GLN A 2 -6.44 10.35 -2.09
C GLN A 2 -6.91 11.82 -2.10
N LYS A 3 -6.46 12.64 -3.06
CA LYS A 3 -6.88 14.06 -3.18
C LYS A 3 -8.41 14.24 -3.26
N GLU A 4 -9.11 13.30 -3.89
CA GLU A 4 -10.57 13.40 -4.13
C GLU A 4 -11.41 12.76 -3.01
N LEU A 5 -11.01 11.57 -2.55
CA LEU A 5 -11.77 10.77 -1.59
C LEU A 5 -11.31 10.98 -0.15
N GLY A 6 -10.14 11.57 0.07
CA GLY A 6 -9.60 11.90 1.39
C GLY A 6 -10.57 12.68 2.28
N PRO A 7 -11.16 13.79 1.79
CA PRO A 7 -12.19 14.54 2.53
C PRO A 7 -13.45 13.71 2.87
N LYS A 8 -13.67 12.58 2.20
CA LYS A 8 -14.79 11.66 2.44
C LYS A 8 -14.42 10.48 3.35
N GLY A 9 -13.24 10.52 3.98
CA GLY A 9 -12.77 9.52 4.93
C GLY A 9 -11.95 8.39 4.30
N PHE A 10 -11.50 8.52 3.05
CA PHE A 10 -10.54 7.58 2.47
C PHE A 10 -9.11 7.89 2.93
N ILE A 11 -8.35 6.84 3.26
CA ILE A 11 -6.95 6.95 3.62
C ILE A 11 -6.17 5.92 2.81
N ALA A 12 -5.19 6.38 2.05
CA ALA A 12 -4.19 5.54 1.43
C ALA A 12 -2.95 5.45 2.32
N ILE A 13 -2.45 4.23 2.52
CA ILE A 13 -1.20 3.94 3.21
C ILE A 13 -0.38 3.04 2.29
N SER A 14 0.86 3.44 2.03
CA SER A 14 1.87 2.56 1.44
C SER A 14 2.76 2.02 2.55
N VAL A 15 3.07 0.73 2.46
CA VAL A 15 3.87 0.03 3.45
C VAL A 15 5.06 -0.58 2.74
N HIS A 16 6.25 -0.23 3.20
CA HIS A 16 7.50 -0.89 2.84
C HIS A 16 7.85 -1.92 3.91
N LEU A 17 8.25 -3.12 3.47
CA LEU A 17 8.69 -4.24 4.32
C LEU A 17 10.16 -4.51 4.05
N LEU A 18 10.89 -5.08 5.01
CA LEU A 18 12.30 -5.42 4.80
C LEU A 18 12.45 -6.54 3.78
N THR A 19 12.94 -6.18 2.60
CA THR A 19 13.26 -7.10 1.50
C THR A 19 14.72 -7.57 1.57
N PRO A 20 15.09 -8.65 0.86
CA PRO A 20 16.50 -9.02 0.68
C PRO A 20 17.35 -7.89 0.08
N ILE A 21 16.79 -7.12 -0.85
CA ILE A 21 17.47 -5.99 -1.51
C ILE A 21 17.86 -4.91 -0.49
N ASP A 22 16.98 -4.61 0.48
CA ASP A 22 17.28 -3.62 1.52
C ASP A 22 18.47 -4.05 2.40
N LYS A 23 18.62 -5.36 2.63
CA LYS A 23 19.74 -5.93 3.39
C LYS A 23 21.03 -5.88 2.57
N GLU A 24 20.97 -6.23 1.29
CA GLU A 24 22.12 -6.22 0.38
C GLU A 24 22.65 -4.80 0.12
N GLU A 25 21.76 -3.83 -0.07
CA GLU A 25 22.13 -2.44 -0.34
C GLU A 25 22.44 -1.62 0.92
N GLY A 26 21.98 -2.09 2.08
CA GLY A 26 21.97 -1.35 3.34
C GLY A 26 20.73 -0.47 3.49
N LEU A 27 20.06 -0.60 4.65
CA LEU A 27 18.75 0.01 4.93
C LEU A 27 18.73 1.54 4.69
N GLU A 28 19.77 2.26 5.12
CA GLU A 28 19.87 3.70 4.93
C GLU A 28 19.93 4.11 3.45
N LYS A 29 20.60 3.30 2.62
CA LYS A 29 20.70 3.55 1.18
C LYS A 29 19.37 3.28 0.49
N ALA A 30 18.69 2.20 0.88
CA ALA A 30 17.36 1.87 0.36
C ALA A 30 16.33 2.94 0.71
N LYS A 31 16.31 3.42 1.97
CA LYS A 31 15.44 4.52 2.41
C LYS A 31 15.66 5.79 1.59
N LYS A 32 16.92 6.23 1.43
CA LYS A 32 17.23 7.43 0.63
C LYS A 32 16.80 7.31 -0.82
N LYS A 33 16.93 6.12 -1.42
CA LYS A 33 16.44 5.87 -2.79
C LYS A 33 14.92 5.98 -2.87
N ALA A 34 14.20 5.38 -1.91
CA ALA A 34 12.75 5.45 -1.85
C ALA A 34 12.27 6.89 -1.63
N GLU A 35 12.85 7.63 -0.68
CA GLU A 35 12.55 9.05 -0.44
C GLU A 35 12.80 9.91 -1.69
N SER A 36 13.92 9.68 -2.38
CA SER A 36 14.24 10.39 -3.63
C SER A 36 13.23 10.09 -4.75
N PHE A 37 12.69 8.87 -4.79
CA PHE A 37 11.64 8.51 -5.72
C PHE A 37 10.30 9.15 -5.34
N LEU A 38 9.91 9.07 -4.07
CA LEU A 38 8.69 9.67 -3.53
C LEU A 38 8.65 11.19 -3.71
N ALA A 39 9.79 11.88 -3.56
CA ALA A 39 9.91 13.32 -3.80
C ALA A 39 9.67 13.72 -5.26
N LYS A 40 9.84 12.80 -6.22
CA LYS A 40 9.55 13.04 -7.65
C LYS A 40 8.08 12.81 -7.99
N LEU A 41 7.42 11.93 -7.23
CA LEU A 41 5.97 11.81 -7.31
C LEU A 41 5.39 13.10 -6.73
N GLU A 42 4.39 13.70 -7.39
CA GLU A 42 3.66 14.82 -6.80
C GLU A 42 3.32 14.51 -5.34
N PRO A 43 3.30 15.51 -4.43
CA PRO A 43 2.92 15.27 -3.05
C PRO A 43 1.58 14.54 -3.03
N SER A 44 1.66 13.25 -2.73
CA SER A 44 0.52 12.40 -2.51
C SER A 44 0.26 12.53 -1.03
N ASP A 45 -0.95 12.89 -0.62
CA ASP A 45 -1.34 12.90 0.79
C ASP A 45 -1.44 11.46 1.37
N MET A 46 -0.73 10.52 0.76
CA MET A 46 -0.62 9.13 1.18
C MET A 46 0.38 9.04 2.32
N ILE A 47 0.05 8.22 3.30
CA ILE A 47 0.96 7.92 4.40
C ILE A 47 1.95 6.86 3.92
N HIS A 48 3.24 7.09 4.13
CA HIS A 48 4.30 6.15 3.80
C HIS A 48 4.87 5.56 5.10
N VAL A 49 4.79 4.24 5.27
CA VAL A 49 5.24 3.54 6.48
C VAL A 49 6.34 2.55 6.13
N TRP A 50 7.40 2.55 6.92
CA TRP A 50 8.45 1.53 6.89
C TRP A 50 8.27 0.62 8.09
N LEU A 51 8.07 -0.67 7.85
CA LEU A 51 8.08 -1.68 8.90
C LEU A 51 9.44 -2.38 8.92
N ASP A 52 9.90 -2.71 10.12
CA ASP A 52 11.10 -3.52 10.37
C ASP A 52 10.83 -5.03 10.25
N GLU A 53 9.61 -5.39 9.86
CA GLU A 53 9.21 -6.76 9.62
C GLU A 53 9.69 -7.25 8.24
N PRO A 54 10.16 -8.52 8.13
CA PRO A 54 10.58 -9.07 6.86
C PRO A 54 9.38 -9.35 5.95
N ASP A 55 9.60 -9.23 4.65
CA ASP A 55 8.56 -9.38 3.63
C ASP A 55 7.97 -10.79 3.57
N ASP A 56 8.75 -11.82 3.89
CA ASP A 56 8.33 -13.23 3.95
C ASP A 56 7.26 -13.52 5.01
N LEU A 57 7.28 -12.82 6.15
CA LEU A 57 6.27 -12.89 7.19
C LEU A 57 4.89 -12.53 6.63
N TRP A 58 4.83 -11.43 5.87
CA TRP A 58 3.59 -10.92 5.27
C TRP A 58 3.15 -11.76 4.09
N MET A 59 4.08 -12.21 3.24
CA MET A 59 3.79 -13.14 2.16
C MET A 59 3.13 -14.42 2.67
N LYS A 60 3.68 -15.02 3.74
CA LYS A 60 3.11 -16.20 4.39
C LYS A 60 1.75 -15.94 5.02
N LYS A 61 1.60 -14.80 5.71
CA LYS A 61 0.36 -14.44 6.43
C LYS A 61 -0.81 -14.26 5.48
N PHE A 62 -0.58 -13.65 4.32
CA PHE A 62 -1.63 -13.31 3.37
C PHE A 62 -1.69 -14.25 2.15
N GLY A 63 -0.80 -15.24 2.07
CA GLY A 63 -0.76 -16.18 0.96
C GLY A 63 -0.45 -15.53 -0.39
N ILE A 64 0.35 -14.45 -0.38
CA ILE A 64 0.79 -13.74 -1.59
C ILE A 64 2.21 -14.17 -1.95
N ASN A 65 2.57 -14.09 -3.22
CA ASN A 65 3.86 -14.52 -3.75
C ASN A 65 4.80 -13.36 -4.13
N GLY A 66 4.42 -12.12 -3.79
CA GLY A 66 5.20 -10.94 -4.13
C GLY A 66 4.48 -9.64 -3.80
N TYR A 67 4.96 -8.56 -4.41
CA TYR A 67 4.45 -7.19 -4.26
C TYR A 67 4.35 -6.52 -5.64
N PRO A 68 3.45 -5.52 -5.81
CA PRO A 68 2.58 -4.94 -4.80
C PRO A 68 1.31 -5.77 -4.53
N ALA A 69 1.03 -6.07 -3.27
CA ALA A 69 -0.29 -6.53 -2.83
C ALA A 69 -1.06 -5.36 -2.21
N ARG A 70 -2.37 -5.29 -2.46
CA ARG A 70 -3.21 -4.15 -2.02
C ARG A 70 -4.38 -4.66 -1.21
N PHE A 71 -4.59 -4.04 -0.05
CA PHE A 71 -5.66 -4.41 0.88
C PHE A 71 -6.61 -3.23 1.04
N VAL A 72 -7.91 -3.47 0.81
CA VAL A 72 -8.95 -2.46 1.03
C VAL A 72 -9.69 -2.84 2.30
N PHE A 73 -9.66 -1.96 3.29
CA PHE A 73 -10.37 -2.11 4.56
C PHE A 73 -11.64 -1.27 4.55
N ASN A 74 -12.72 -1.79 5.14
CA ASN A 74 -13.95 -1.04 5.35
C ASN A 74 -13.91 -0.26 6.68
N ARG A 75 -14.97 0.53 6.94
CA ARG A 75 -15.09 1.34 8.18
C ARG A 75 -15.13 0.53 9.47
N SER A 76 -15.41 -0.77 9.40
CA SER A 76 -15.38 -1.70 10.54
C SER A 76 -14.01 -2.38 10.73
N ASN A 77 -12.97 -1.88 10.05
CA ASN A 77 -11.62 -2.43 10.06
C ASN A 77 -11.55 -3.90 9.63
N LYS A 78 -12.42 -4.29 8.68
CA LYS A 78 -12.39 -5.61 8.04
C LYS A 78 -11.86 -5.48 6.62
N VAL A 79 -11.10 -6.48 6.17
CA VAL A 79 -10.65 -6.56 4.77
C VAL A 79 -11.88 -6.76 3.89
N ALA A 80 -12.22 -5.75 3.10
CA ALA A 80 -13.27 -5.83 2.10
C ALA A 80 -12.81 -6.65 0.89
N LYS A 81 -11.57 -6.41 0.44
CA LYS A 81 -10.90 -7.21 -0.60
C LYS A 81 -9.38 -7.09 -0.49
N MET A 82 -8.69 -8.18 -0.80
CA MET A 82 -7.26 -8.21 -1.08
C MET A 82 -7.09 -8.37 -2.60
N PHE A 83 -6.19 -7.58 -3.18
CA PHE A 83 -5.78 -7.66 -4.58
C PHE A 83 -4.33 -8.15 -4.60
N PRO A 84 -4.08 -9.38 -5.10
CA PRO A 84 -2.75 -9.96 -5.11
C PRO A 84 -1.87 -9.30 -6.20
N PRO A 85 -0.56 -9.55 -6.21
CA PRO A 85 0.38 -8.92 -7.13
C PRO A 85 0.04 -9.10 -8.62
N GLU A 86 -0.58 -10.23 -8.98
CA GLU A 86 -0.95 -10.55 -10.35
C GLU A 86 -2.23 -9.82 -10.82
N GLU A 87 -3.03 -9.28 -9.89
CA GLU A 87 -4.27 -8.57 -10.18
C GLU A 87 -4.01 -7.06 -10.24
N GLU A 88 -3.56 -6.59 -11.40
CA GLU A 88 -3.48 -5.16 -11.69
C GLU A 88 -4.81 -4.62 -12.22
N ASP A 89 -5.78 -4.45 -11.32
CA ASP A 89 -7.06 -3.83 -11.65
C ASP A 89 -7.31 -2.55 -10.84
N ALA A 90 -6.63 -1.48 -11.25
CA ALA A 90 -6.79 -0.16 -10.66
C ALA A 90 -8.25 0.34 -10.70
N LYS A 91 -9.01 -0.04 -11.73
CA LYS A 91 -10.42 0.34 -11.86
C LYS A 91 -11.28 -0.38 -10.83
N ALA A 92 -11.10 -1.69 -10.64
CA ALA A 92 -11.83 -2.45 -9.63
C ALA A 92 -11.54 -1.94 -8.21
N ILE A 93 -10.27 -1.59 -7.92
CA ILE A 93 -9.90 -0.97 -6.64
C ILE A 93 -10.65 0.35 -6.47
N GLU A 94 -10.61 1.22 -7.48
CA GLU A 94 -11.28 2.52 -7.43
C GLU A 94 -12.79 2.38 -7.26
N THR A 95 -13.45 1.49 -8.02
CA THR A 95 -14.88 1.21 -7.91
C THR A 95 -15.24 0.72 -6.51
N LEU A 96 -14.47 -0.22 -5.95
CA LEU A 96 -14.69 -0.73 -4.59
C LEU A 96 -14.54 0.38 -3.55
N VAL A 97 -13.45 1.16 -3.60
CA VAL A 97 -13.19 2.25 -2.66
C VAL A 97 -14.30 3.29 -2.74
N ARG A 98 -14.73 3.69 -3.94
CA ARG A 98 -15.84 4.64 -4.13
C ARG A 98 -17.12 4.13 -3.50
N GLY A 99 -17.47 2.85 -3.72
CA GLY A 99 -18.66 2.24 -3.12
C GLY A 99 -18.61 2.20 -1.59
N LEU A 100 -17.46 1.88 -1.00
CA LEU A 100 -17.28 1.88 0.46
C LEU A 100 -17.34 3.28 1.07
N VAL A 101 -16.90 4.29 0.32
CA VAL A 101 -16.96 5.69 0.76
C VAL A 101 -18.38 6.26 0.62
N SER A 102 -19.14 5.87 -0.41
CA SER A 102 -20.48 6.40 -0.70
C SER A 102 -21.65 5.68 -0.04
N GLY A 103 -21.45 4.46 0.47
CA GLY A 103 -22.50 3.61 1.09
C GLY A 103 -23.01 4.07 2.46
N THR A 104 -23.22 5.38 2.64
CA THR A 104 -23.97 6.01 3.73
C THR A 104 -25.45 6.09 3.41
#